data_AF-A0A925WIR6-F1
#
_entry.id   AF-A0A925WIR6-F1
#
_cell.length_a   1.000
_cell.length_b   1.000
_cell.length_c   1.000
_cell.angle_alpha   90.00
_cell.angle_beta   90.00
_cell.angle_gamma   90.00
#
_symmetry.space_group_name_H-M   'P 1'
#
loop_
_entity.id
_entity.type
_entity.pdbx_description
1 polymer ?
#
loop_
_entity_poly.entity_id
_entity_poly.type
_entity_poly.pdbx_seq_one_letter_code
_entity_poly.pdbx_strand_id
1 'polypeptide(L)' 'MSPELLSILRCPVAVHYTDKGSDPGKLELVKGTWLVCADSNCKYPIRNGIPVMLVTEGEKWRQTPVDSLPVPPPAE' A
#
# COMPACT_ATOMS: atom_id res chain seq x y z
N MET A 1 4.20 1.52 12.83
CA MET A 1 5.23 0.97 11.91
C MET A 1 6.49 1.81 12.03
N SER A 2 7.68 1.22 12.04
CA SER A 2 8.93 2.00 12.08
C SER A 2 9.25 2.60 10.69
N PRO A 3 9.85 3.80 10.63
CA PRO A 3 10.26 4.42 9.36
C PRO A 3 11.22 3.56 8.54
N GLU A 4 12.12 2.84 9.22
CA GLU A 4 13.11 1.96 8.61
C GLU A 4 12.45 0.79 7.87
N LEU A 5 11.46 0.14 8.49
CA LEU A 5 10.71 -0.94 7.84
C LEU A 5 9.93 -0.42 6.63
N LEU A 6 9.30 0.76 6.73
CA LEU A 6 8.59 1.36 5.61
C LEU A 6 9.54 1.67 4.44
N SER A 7 10.77 2.09 4.72
CA SER A 7 11.76 2.43 3.69
C SER A 7 12.15 1.24 2.79
N ILE A 8 12.13 0.02 3.33
CA ILE A 8 12.47 -1.22 2.60
C ILE A 8 11.25 -1.90 1.96
N LEU A 9 10.04 -1.64 2.46
CA LEU A 9 8.82 -2.28 1.94
C LEU A 9 8.48 -1.74 0.54
N ARG A 10 8.14 -2.66 -0.37
CA ARG A 10 7.67 -2.35 -1.72
C ARG A 10 6.35 -3.01 -2.04
N CYS A 11 5.59 -2.36 -2.90
CA CYS A 11 4.34 -2.86 -3.46
C CYS A 11 4.61 -4.14 -4.27
N PRO A 12 3.94 -5.26 -3.96
CA PRO A 12 4.15 -6.53 -4.66
C PRO A 12 3.80 -6.47 -6.16
N VAL A 13 2.98 -5.50 -6.58
CA VAL A 13 2.62 -5.28 -7.98
C VAL A 13 3.68 -4.48 -8.73
N ALA A 14 4.20 -3.42 -8.11
CA ALA A 14 5.05 -2.44 -8.77
C ALA A 14 6.55 -2.65 -8.60
N VAL A 15 7.00 -3.50 -7.65
CA VAL A 15 8.43 -3.73 -7.37
C VAL A 15 9.22 -4.23 -8.60
N HIS A 16 8.55 -4.85 -9.57
CA HIS A 16 9.15 -5.35 -10.80
C HIS A 16 9.03 -4.39 -11.99
N TYR A 17 8.44 -3.21 -11.82
CA TYR A 17 8.30 -2.24 -12.90
C TYR A 17 9.66 -1.68 -13.32
N THR A 18 9.88 -1.54 -14.62
CA THR A 18 11.16 -1.05 -15.18
C THR A 18 11.05 0.36 -15.75
N ASP A 19 9.84 0.90 -15.80
CA ASP A 19 9.48 2.20 -16.36
C ASP A 19 9.23 3.29 -15.28
N LYS A 20 9.31 2.94 -13.99
CA LYS A 20 9.03 3.85 -12.85
C LYS A 20 10.28 4.36 -12.11
N GLY A 21 11.44 4.29 -12.75
CA GLY A 21 12.72 4.71 -12.18
C GLY A 21 13.50 3.57 -11.50
N SER A 22 14.52 3.93 -10.70
CA SER A 22 15.48 2.96 -10.14
C SER A 22 15.00 2.21 -8.90
N ASP A 23 13.89 2.64 -8.28
CA ASP A 23 13.38 2.09 -7.02
C ASP A 23 11.84 2.16 -7.00
N PRO A 24 11.17 1.33 -7.83
CA PRO A 24 9.73 1.37 -8.04
C PRO A 24 8.98 0.70 -6.89
N GLY A 25 7.69 1.03 -6.75
CA GLY A 25 6.79 0.39 -5.80
C GLY A 25 6.92 0.90 -4.38
N LYS A 26 7.42 2.12 -4.17
CA LYS A 26 7.45 2.74 -2.83
C LYS A 26 6.05 2.80 -2.23
N LEU A 27 6.00 2.64 -0.90
CA LEU A 27 4.77 2.67 -0.11
C LEU A 27 4.79 3.85 0.85
N GLU A 28 3.64 4.51 0.94
CA GLU A 28 3.39 5.58 1.90
C GLU A 28 2.37 5.13 2.94
N LEU A 29 2.65 5.41 4.22
CA LEU A 29 1.69 5.18 5.29
C LEU A 29 0.67 6.31 5.32
N VAL A 30 -0.58 6.00 5.02
CA VAL A 30 -1.69 6.95 5.01
C VAL A 30 -2.70 6.62 6.09
N LYS A 31 -3.24 7.65 6.75
CA LYS A 31 -4.27 7.53 7.81
C LYS A 31 -3.89 6.55 8.93
N GLY A 32 -2.59 6.29 9.11
CA GLY A 32 -2.04 5.34 10.08
C GLY A 32 -2.43 3.86 9.86
N THR A 33 -3.23 3.55 8.84
CA THR A 33 -3.87 2.23 8.67
C THR A 33 -3.84 1.72 7.22
N TRP A 34 -3.18 2.43 6.30
CA TRP A 34 -3.08 2.05 4.90
C TRP A 34 -1.65 2.23 4.38
N LEU A 35 -1.20 1.33 3.51
CA LEU A 35 -0.01 1.50 2.68
C LEU A 35 -0.44 1.77 1.24
N VAL A 36 -0.07 2.93 0.69
CA VAL A 36 -0.47 3.35 -0.66
C VAL A 36 0.74 3.34 -1.59
N CYS A 37 0.57 2.77 -2.78
CA CYS A 37 1.59 2.80 -3.83
C CYS A 37 1.20 3.76 -4.95
N ALA A 38 2.04 4.75 -5.25
CA ALA A 38 1.79 5.69 -6.34
C ALA A 38 1.93 5.04 -7.74
N ASP A 39 2.80 4.04 -7.89
CA ASP A 39 3.10 3.42 -9.19
C ASP A 39 1.99 2.50 -9.70
N SER A 40 1.40 1.69 -8.80
CA SER A 40 0.30 0.77 -9.13
C SER A 40 -1.09 1.32 -8.76
N ASN A 41 -1.13 2.37 -7.94
CA ASN A 41 -2.32 2.91 -7.29
C ASN A 41 -3.01 1.94 -6.30
N CYS A 42 -2.38 0.80 -6.00
CA CYS A 42 -2.87 -0.17 -5.02
C CYS A 42 -2.79 0.39 -3.59
N LYS A 43 -3.73 -0.03 -2.74
CA LYS A 43 -3.83 0.44 -1.34
C LYS A 43 -4.06 -0.75 -0.42
N TYR A 44 -3.08 -1.03 0.43
CA TYR A 44 -3.04 -2.22 1.27
C TYR A 44 -3.46 -1.85 2.70
N PRO A 45 -4.50 -2.48 3.27
CA PRO A 45 -4.92 -2.20 4.63
C PRO A 45 -3.91 -2.76 5.64
N ILE A 46 -3.75 -2.07 6.77
CA ILE A 46 -3.06 -2.58 7.95
C ILE A 46 -4.14 -3.05 8.92
N ARG A 47 -4.23 -4.36 9.12
CA ARG A 47 -5.20 -5.00 10.03
C ARG A 47 -4.45 -5.55 11.23
N ASN A 48 -4.90 -5.20 12.45
CA ASN A 48 -4.26 -5.63 13.70
C ASN A 48 -2.73 -5.35 13.74
N GLY A 49 -2.30 -4.23 13.16
CA GLY A 49 -0.88 -3.86 13.07
C GLY A 49 -0.08 -4.60 12.00
N ILE A 50 -0.70 -5.51 11.23
CA ILE A 50 -0.07 -6.31 10.18
C ILE A 50 -0.51 -5.77 8.81
N PRO A 51 0.42 -5.33 7.94
CA PRO A 51 0.10 -4.98 6.56
C PRO A 51 -0.39 -6.19 5.77
N VAL A 52 -1.56 -6.09 5.15
CA VAL A 52 -2.10 -7.13 4.26
C VAL A 52 -1.54 -6.91 2.85
N MET A 53 -0.35 -7.45 2.61
CA MET A 53 0.39 -7.29 1.35
C MET A 53 -0.06 -8.28 0.24
N LEU A 54 -1.34 -8.66 0.23
CA LEU A 54 -1.91 -9.48 -0.84
C LEU A 54 -2.26 -8.59 -2.04
N VAL A 55 -1.88 -9.00 -3.25
CA VAL A 55 -2.16 -8.25 -4.49
C VAL A 55 -3.67 -8.03 -4.64
N THR A 56 -4.46 -9.08 -4.49
CA THR A 56 -5.93 -9.03 -4.58
C THR A 56 -6.53 -8.04 -3.60
N GLU A 57 -5.97 -7.93 -2.39
CA GLU A 57 -6.44 -6.97 -1.39
C GLU A 57 -6.12 -5.54 -1.82
N GLY A 58 -4.88 -5.27 -2.26
CA GLY A 58 -4.48 -3.95 -2.72
C GLY A 58 -5.27 -3.45 -3.93
N GLU A 59 -5.68 -4.37 -4.81
CA GLU A 59 -6.43 -4.06 -6.02
C GLU A 59 -7.88 -3.64 -5.76
N LYS A 60 -8.54 -4.19 -4.73
CA LYS A 60 -9.91 -3.80 -4.33
C LYS A 60 -10.05 -2.29 -4.12
N TRP A 61 -8.98 -1.66 -3.60
CA TRP A 61 -8.95 -0.26 -3.24
C TRP A 61 -8.28 0.64 -4.30
N ARG A 62 -7.89 0.08 -5.44
CA ARG A 62 -7.12 0.79 -6.48
C ARG A 62 -7.85 2.05 -6.97
N GLN A 63 -9.17 1.96 -7.13
CA GLN A 63 -10.02 3.07 -7.59
C GLN A 63 -10.59 3.94 -6.46
N THR A 64 -10.45 3.52 -5.20
CA THR A 64 -10.90 4.31 -4.06
C THR A 64 -9.96 5.51 -3.87
N PRO A 65 -10.46 6.76 -3.87
CA PRO A 65 -9.65 7.92 -3.51
C PRO A 65 -9.06 7.76 -2.11
N VAL A 66 -7.83 8.26 -1.91
CA VAL A 66 -7.13 8.15 -0.62
C VAL A 66 -7.96 8.76 0.52
N ASP A 67 -8.62 9.90 0.26
CA ASP A 67 -9.49 10.58 1.22
C ASP A 67 -10.75 9.78 1.58
N SER A 68 -11.19 8.88 0.70
CA SER A 68 -12.35 8.00 0.91
C SER A 68 -12.01 6.65 1.55
N LEU A 69 -10.73 6.35 1.81
CA LEU A 69 -10.36 5.12 2.51
C LEU A 69 -10.93 5.08 3.94
N PRO A 70 -11.61 3.99 4.35
CA PRO A 70 -12.19 3.85 5.68
C PRO A 70 -11.13 3.70 6.77
N VAL A 71 -11.46 4.15 7.98
CA VAL A 71 -10.63 4.01 9.19
C VAL A 71 -11.53 3.53 10.34
N PRO A 72 -11.33 2.32 10.90
CA PRO A 72 -10.31 1.34 10.50
C PRO A 72 -10.63 0.72 9.13
N PRO A 73 -9.64 0.12 8.45
CA PRO A 73 -9.88 -0.70 7.27
C PRO A 73 -10.86 -1.84 7.58
N PRO A 74 -11.71 -2.26 6.63
CA PRO A 74 -12.64 -3.37 6.85
C PRO A 74 -11.86 -4.67 7.08
N ALA A 75 -12.33 -5.52 7.99
CA ALA A 75 -11.67 -6.80 8.30
C ALA A 75 -11.80 -7.84 7.18
N GLU A 76 -12.86 -7.70 6.36
CA GLU A 76 -13.44 -8.73 5.49
C GLU A 76 -13.96 -9.97 6.24
#